data_AF-A0A452QJ88-F1
#
_entry.id   AF-A0A452QJ88-F1
#
_cell.length_a   1.000
_cell.length_b   1.000
_cell.length_c   1.000
_cell.angle_alpha   90.00
_cell.angle_beta   90.00
_cell.angle_gamma   90.00
#
_symmetry.space_group_name_H-M   'P 1'
#
loop_
_entity.id
_entity.type
_entity.pdbx_description
1 polymer ?
#
loop_
_entity_poly.entity_id
_entity_poly.type
_entity_poly.pdbx_seq_one_letter_code
_entity_poly.pdbx_strand_id
1 'polypeptide(L)'
;MLGTFITEWKEGGRLCEAFLAGDESSYRAVADQLVLIAQFFRFDGWLINIENSLSLAAVGNMPHFLRYLTTQLHQRVPGGLVLWYDSVVSSGQLKWQDELNQHNWVFFDSCDGFFTNYNWREEHLQRMLGQAGERRADVYVGVDVFARGNVVGGQFHTHKVGGGPAGRGAGGGGLHAFRGWVFSWTFHCHLHSRQREAAFFPERGS
;
A
#
# COMPACT_ATOMS: atom_id res chain seq x y z
N MET A 1 -3.81 -2.20 -11.80
CA MET A 1 -2.66 -1.33 -11.49
C MET A 1 -3.10 -0.30 -10.47
N LEU A 2 -2.36 -0.13 -9.37
CA LEU A 2 -2.62 0.93 -8.39
C LEU A 2 -1.62 2.06 -8.57
N GLY A 3 -2.04 3.30 -8.31
CA GLY A 3 -1.14 4.40 -8.02
C GLY A 3 -0.67 4.37 -6.55
N THR A 4 0.33 5.17 -6.22
CA THR A 4 0.77 5.37 -4.83
C THR A 4 0.54 6.82 -4.44
N PHE A 5 -0.21 7.03 -3.35
CA PHE A 5 -0.28 8.32 -2.68
C PHE A 5 0.67 8.27 -1.48
N ILE A 6 1.79 8.98 -1.60
CA ILE A 6 2.85 8.98 -0.58
C ILE A 6 3.08 10.38 -0.03
N THR A 7 3.22 10.47 1.29
CA THR A 7 3.71 11.68 1.96
C THR A 7 5.03 11.34 2.63
N GLU A 8 6.09 12.01 2.23
CA GLU A 8 7.43 11.79 2.76
C GLU A 8 8.17 13.13 2.92
N TRP A 9 9.24 13.12 3.71
CA TRP A 9 10.05 14.30 4.02
C TRP A 9 9.25 15.40 4.72
N LYS A 10 9.93 16.52 4.99
CA LYS A 10 9.34 17.64 5.73
C LYS A 10 8.13 18.26 5.01
N GLU A 11 8.22 18.40 3.69
CA GLU A 11 7.16 19.05 2.91
C GLU A 11 5.94 18.16 2.71
N GLY A 12 6.14 16.85 2.46
CA GLY A 12 5.05 15.89 2.42
C GLY A 12 4.30 15.83 3.74
N GLY A 13 5.02 15.83 4.87
CA GLY A 13 4.41 15.85 6.20
C GLY A 13 3.58 17.12 6.44
N ARG A 14 4.08 18.29 6.01
CA ARG A 14 3.33 19.55 6.11
C ARG A 14 2.03 19.53 5.31
N LEU A 15 2.06 18.99 4.08
CA LEU A 15 0.87 18.84 3.24
C LEU A 15 -0.10 17.82 3.83
N CYS A 16 0.42 16.71 4.36
CA CYS A 16 -0.36 15.67 5.02
C CYS A 16 -1.16 16.23 6.20
N GLU A 17 -0.48 16.96 7.09
CA GLU A 17 -1.13 17.67 8.20
C GLU A 17 -2.17 18.68 7.69
N ALA A 18 -1.86 19.45 6.64
CA ALA A 18 -2.76 20.48 6.15
C ALA A 18 -4.12 19.92 5.70
N PHE A 19 -4.15 18.76 5.03
CA PHE A 19 -5.43 18.19 4.58
C PHE A 19 -6.09 17.27 5.62
N LEU A 20 -5.31 16.56 6.45
CA LEU A 20 -5.86 15.65 7.46
C LEU A 20 -6.27 16.35 8.75
N ALA A 21 -5.48 17.30 9.25
CA ALA A 21 -5.83 18.06 10.47
C ALA A 21 -6.79 19.23 10.19
N GLY A 22 -7.08 19.50 8.92
CA GLY A 22 -8.12 20.44 8.49
C GLY A 22 -9.53 19.95 8.81
N ASP A 23 -10.52 20.65 8.26
CA ASP A 23 -11.91 20.23 8.37
C ASP A 23 -12.21 19.02 7.46
N GLU A 24 -13.42 18.48 7.60
CA GLU A 24 -13.88 17.36 6.78
C GLU A 24 -13.86 17.67 5.28
N SER A 25 -14.08 18.92 4.89
CA SER A 25 -14.05 19.31 3.48
C SER A 25 -12.64 19.20 2.88
N SER A 26 -11.61 19.40 3.71
CA SER A 26 -10.20 19.39 3.30
C SER A 26 -9.75 18.00 2.85
N TYR A 27 -9.96 16.96 3.68
CA TYR A 27 -9.57 15.61 3.29
C TYR A 27 -10.47 15.03 2.20
N ARG A 28 -11.77 15.40 2.18
CA ARG A 28 -12.69 14.99 1.11
C ARG A 28 -12.25 15.55 -0.25
N ALA A 29 -11.82 16.81 -0.31
CA ALA A 29 -11.32 17.42 -1.53
C ALA A 29 -10.11 16.66 -2.09
N VAL A 30 -9.17 16.25 -1.24
CA VAL A 30 -8.02 15.42 -1.65
C VAL A 30 -8.49 14.06 -2.16
N ALA A 31 -9.37 13.37 -1.43
CA ALA A 31 -9.89 12.08 -1.83
C ALA A 31 -10.64 12.15 -3.17
N ASP A 32 -11.46 13.17 -3.40
CA ASP A 32 -12.17 13.36 -4.65
C ASP A 32 -11.20 13.56 -5.83
N GLN A 33 -10.09 14.29 -5.65
CA GLN A 33 -9.05 14.40 -6.67
C GLN A 33 -8.39 13.05 -6.96
N LEU A 34 -8.07 12.25 -5.94
CA LEU A 34 -7.51 10.91 -6.13
C LEU A 34 -8.43 10.00 -6.94
N VAL A 35 -9.75 10.07 -6.70
CA VAL A 35 -10.73 9.34 -7.50
C VAL A 35 -10.77 9.82 -8.95
N LEU A 36 -10.76 11.15 -9.17
CA LEU A 36 -10.76 11.73 -10.52
C LEU A 36 -9.50 11.33 -11.30
N ILE A 37 -8.34 11.34 -10.65
CA ILE A 37 -7.07 10.92 -11.26
C ILE A 37 -7.15 9.43 -11.65
N ALA A 38 -7.60 8.56 -10.75
CA ALA A 38 -7.77 7.13 -11.04
C ALA A 38 -8.73 6.88 -12.21
N GLN A 39 -9.87 7.57 -12.21
CA GLN A 39 -10.87 7.46 -13.26
C GLN A 39 -10.36 7.98 -14.62
N PHE A 40 -9.66 9.11 -14.62
CA PHE A 40 -9.15 9.75 -15.84
C PHE A 40 -8.03 8.92 -16.49
N PHE A 41 -7.05 8.50 -15.69
CA PHE A 41 -5.91 7.71 -16.16
C PHE A 41 -6.18 6.20 -16.21
N ARG A 42 -7.37 5.75 -15.80
CA ARG A 42 -7.84 4.36 -15.90
C ARG A 42 -6.97 3.35 -15.15
N PHE A 43 -6.60 3.68 -13.92
CA PHE A 43 -6.01 2.72 -12.99
C PHE A 43 -6.96 2.43 -11.83
N ASP A 44 -6.69 1.34 -11.11
CA ASP A 44 -7.66 0.63 -10.28
C ASP A 44 -7.64 1.10 -8.81
N GLY A 45 -7.05 2.26 -8.50
CA GLY A 45 -7.02 2.80 -7.14
C GLY A 45 -5.63 3.05 -6.57
N TRP A 46 -5.50 2.97 -5.26
CA TRP A 46 -4.40 3.62 -4.53
C TRP A 46 -3.82 2.75 -3.42
N LEU A 47 -2.49 2.68 -3.36
CA LEU A 47 -1.77 2.40 -2.14
C LEU A 47 -1.52 3.73 -1.40
N ILE A 48 -2.02 3.83 -0.17
CA ILE A 48 -1.82 4.98 0.70
C ILE A 48 -0.62 4.68 1.61
N ASN A 49 0.45 5.46 1.46
CA ASN A 49 1.67 5.32 2.23
C ASN A 49 2.03 6.64 2.94
N ILE A 50 1.77 6.72 4.25
CA ILE A 50 2.03 7.93 5.03
C ILE A 50 3.34 7.75 5.78
N GLU A 51 4.44 8.25 5.22
CA GLU A 51 5.80 8.14 5.78
C GLU A 51 6.15 9.35 6.68
N ASN A 52 5.16 9.89 7.38
CA ASN A 52 5.29 11.00 8.31
C ASN A 52 4.44 10.76 9.56
N SER A 53 4.97 11.12 10.74
CA SER A 53 4.15 11.15 11.95
C SER A 53 3.01 12.17 11.80
N LEU A 54 1.86 11.85 12.38
CA LEU A 54 0.65 12.64 12.35
C LEU A 54 0.32 13.19 13.74
N SER A 55 -0.21 14.41 13.77
CA SER A 55 -0.87 14.98 14.93
C SER A 55 -2.11 14.17 15.32
N LEU A 56 -2.60 14.36 16.56
CA LEU A 56 -3.82 13.69 17.03
C LEU A 56 -5.04 14.05 16.18
N ALA A 57 -5.10 15.28 15.67
CA ALA A 57 -6.15 15.71 14.76
C ALA A 57 -6.05 14.97 13.42
N ALA A 58 -4.87 14.94 12.82
CA ALA A 58 -4.65 14.28 11.54
C ALA A 58 -4.89 12.75 11.61
N VAL A 59 -4.32 12.06 12.61
CA VAL A 59 -4.53 10.61 12.76
C VAL A 59 -5.98 10.27 13.10
N GLY A 60 -6.69 11.14 13.82
CA GLY A 60 -8.12 11.01 14.08
C GLY A 60 -8.97 11.07 12.80
N ASN A 61 -8.57 11.89 11.83
CA ASN A 61 -9.27 12.03 10.55
C ASN A 61 -8.84 11.01 9.48
N MET A 62 -7.69 10.36 9.64
CA MET A 62 -7.16 9.40 8.66
C MET A 62 -8.14 8.23 8.35
N PRO A 63 -8.80 7.57 9.33
CA PRO A 63 -9.83 6.56 9.05
C PRO A 63 -11.02 7.11 8.25
N HIS A 64 -11.42 8.35 8.49
CA HIS A 64 -12.51 9.00 7.76
C HIS A 64 -12.13 9.29 6.31
N PHE A 65 -10.91 9.77 6.09
CA PHE A 65 -10.35 9.94 4.74
C PHE A 65 -10.32 8.61 3.97
N LEU A 66 -9.81 7.53 4.58
CA LEU A 66 -9.75 6.21 3.93
C LEU A 66 -11.14 5.69 3.55
N ARG A 67 -12.12 5.78 4.47
CA ARG A 67 -13.50 5.34 4.21
C ARG A 67 -14.14 6.14 3.07
N TYR A 68 -13.96 7.46 3.09
CA TYR A 68 -14.49 8.32 2.05
C TYR A 68 -13.84 8.03 0.69
N LEU A 69 -12.51 7.96 0.63
CA LEU A 69 -11.77 7.63 -0.60
C LEU A 69 -12.23 6.28 -1.17
N THR A 70 -12.28 5.24 -0.34
CA THR A 70 -12.71 3.89 -0.73
C THR A 70 -14.13 3.91 -1.30
N THR A 71 -15.06 4.55 -0.59
CA THR A 71 -16.46 4.67 -1.01
C THR A 71 -16.59 5.38 -2.35
N GLN A 72 -15.93 6.54 -2.50
CA GLN A 72 -16.01 7.35 -3.72
C GLN A 72 -15.31 6.68 -4.91
N LEU A 73 -14.21 5.97 -4.66
CA LEU A 73 -13.50 5.24 -5.70
C LEU A 73 -14.37 4.12 -6.26
N HIS A 74 -15.00 3.30 -5.42
CA HIS A 74 -15.89 2.22 -5.85
C HIS A 74 -17.09 2.70 -6.69
N GLN A 75 -17.59 3.90 -6.43
CA GLN A 75 -18.66 4.49 -7.22
C GLN A 75 -18.24 4.83 -8.66
N ARG A 76 -16.96 5.16 -8.88
CA ARG A 76 -16.47 5.68 -10.17
C ARG A 76 -15.55 4.72 -10.92
N VAL A 77 -14.95 3.77 -10.22
CA VAL A 77 -13.99 2.78 -10.72
C VAL A 77 -14.44 1.39 -10.26
N PRO A 78 -15.20 0.64 -11.10
CA PRO A 78 -15.61 -0.71 -10.76
C PRO A 78 -14.41 -1.62 -10.48
N GLY A 79 -14.42 -2.29 -9.32
CA GLY A 79 -13.28 -3.10 -8.87
C GLY A 79 -12.09 -2.29 -8.37
N GLY A 80 -12.28 -0.99 -8.10
CA GLY A 80 -11.28 -0.15 -7.46
C GLY A 80 -10.80 -0.72 -6.12
N LEU A 81 -9.60 -0.34 -5.71
CA LEU A 81 -8.95 -0.87 -4.51
C LEU A 81 -8.13 0.21 -3.80
N VAL A 82 -8.36 0.38 -2.51
CA VAL A 82 -7.59 1.24 -1.62
C VAL A 82 -6.89 0.39 -0.57
N LEU A 83 -5.56 0.43 -0.59
CA LEU A 83 -4.71 -0.30 0.36
C LEU A 83 -4.02 0.67 1.31
N TRP A 84 -3.98 0.32 2.59
CA TRP A 84 -3.15 1.02 3.59
C TRP A 84 -1.80 0.34 3.73
N TYR A 85 -0.70 1.10 3.61
CA TYR A 85 0.64 0.60 3.91
C TYR A 85 0.92 0.66 5.42
N ASP A 86 1.54 -0.39 5.96
CA ASP A 86 1.96 -0.49 7.36
C ASP A 86 2.96 0.61 7.75
N SER A 87 2.46 1.77 8.13
CA SER A 87 3.25 2.99 8.34
C SER A 87 2.91 3.66 9.66
N VAL A 88 1.94 4.57 9.68
CA VAL A 88 1.47 5.24 10.88
C VAL A 88 0.58 4.30 11.70
N VAL A 89 0.75 4.33 13.03
CA VAL A 89 -0.14 3.64 13.98
C VAL A 89 -1.18 4.59 14.55
N SER A 90 -2.19 4.05 15.24
CA SER A 90 -3.34 4.80 15.79
C SER A 90 -2.97 5.93 16.76
N SER A 91 -1.75 5.94 17.31
CA SER A 91 -1.22 7.05 18.11
C SER A 91 -0.71 8.23 17.28
N GLY A 92 -0.64 8.11 15.95
CA GLY A 92 -0.06 9.07 15.03
C GLY A 92 1.44 8.89 14.81
N GLN A 93 2.11 7.97 15.51
CA GLN A 93 3.53 7.70 15.31
C GLN A 93 3.77 6.95 14.01
N LEU A 94 4.76 7.39 13.22
CA LEU A 94 5.30 6.59 12.12
C LEU A 94 6.10 5.41 12.69
N LYS A 95 5.55 4.20 12.59
CA LYS A 95 6.18 2.99 13.11
C LYS A 95 5.64 1.75 12.38
N TRP A 96 6.44 1.22 11.46
CA TRP A 96 6.16 -0.06 10.79
C TRP A 96 6.10 -1.20 11.82
N GLN A 97 5.04 -2.01 11.77
CA GLN A 97 4.84 -3.14 12.69
C GLN A 97 5.28 -4.47 12.08
N ASP A 98 5.50 -4.51 10.76
CA ASP A 98 5.71 -5.70 9.95
C ASP A 98 4.53 -6.71 10.03
N GLU A 99 3.39 -6.26 10.56
CA GLU A 99 2.19 -7.05 10.77
C GLU A 99 0.93 -6.19 10.91
N LEU A 100 -0.23 -6.76 10.57
CA LEU A 100 -1.53 -6.25 10.99
C LEU A 100 -1.77 -6.60 12.47
N ASN A 101 -1.97 -5.58 13.30
CA ASN A 101 -2.26 -5.73 14.72
C ASN A 101 -3.19 -4.62 15.22
N GLN A 102 -3.46 -4.59 16.53
CA GLN A 102 -4.36 -3.61 17.15
C GLN A 102 -3.95 -2.13 16.94
N HIS A 103 -2.68 -1.85 16.65
CA HIS A 103 -2.17 -0.49 16.49
C HIS A 103 -2.45 0.09 15.10
N ASN A 104 -2.60 -0.75 14.07
CA ASN A 104 -2.90 -0.32 12.70
C ASN A 104 -4.25 -0.85 12.17
N TRP A 105 -4.96 -1.68 12.96
CA TRP A 105 -6.27 -2.23 12.62
C TRP A 105 -7.29 -1.19 12.17
N VAL A 106 -7.32 -0.03 12.81
CA VAL A 106 -8.29 1.04 12.48
C VAL A 106 -8.19 1.51 11.04
N PHE A 107 -6.98 1.48 10.45
CA PHE A 107 -6.77 1.88 9.05
C PHE A 107 -7.18 0.76 8.09
N PHE A 108 -6.85 -0.49 8.42
CA PHE A 108 -7.29 -1.66 7.66
C PHE A 108 -8.83 -1.81 7.64
N ASP A 109 -9.50 -1.57 8.76
CA ASP A 109 -10.96 -1.56 8.87
C ASP A 109 -11.61 -0.40 8.07
N SER A 110 -10.81 0.57 7.66
CA SER A 110 -11.28 1.79 6.98
C SER A 110 -11.04 1.79 5.47
N CYS A 111 -10.45 0.74 4.90
CA CYS A 111 -10.21 0.57 3.47
C CYS A 111 -10.25 -0.91 3.05
N ASP A 112 -9.94 -1.20 1.79
CA ASP A 112 -10.12 -2.53 1.20
C ASP A 112 -9.06 -3.53 1.63
N GLY A 113 -7.86 -3.08 1.97
CA GLY A 113 -6.79 -3.99 2.35
C GLY A 113 -5.61 -3.35 3.06
N PHE A 114 -4.75 -4.21 3.59
CA PHE A 114 -3.54 -3.84 4.31
C PHE A 114 -2.32 -4.37 3.58
N PHE A 115 -1.29 -3.54 3.42
CA PHE A 115 -0.01 -3.92 2.83
C PHE A 115 1.07 -3.86 3.91
N THR A 116 1.63 -5.01 4.28
CA THR A 116 2.65 -5.09 5.33
C THR A 116 3.96 -4.46 4.88
N ASN A 117 4.72 -3.91 5.83
CA ASN A 117 6.14 -3.66 5.59
C ASN A 117 6.88 -5.00 5.33
N TYR A 118 8.08 -4.91 4.77
CA TYR A 118 8.80 -6.07 4.23
C TYR A 118 9.75 -6.77 5.22
N ASN A 119 9.87 -6.31 6.47
CA ASN A 119 10.78 -6.89 7.47
C ASN A 119 10.11 -7.94 8.39
N TRP A 120 9.03 -8.56 7.93
CA TRP A 120 8.30 -9.57 8.69
C TRP A 120 9.08 -10.88 8.87
N ARG A 121 8.57 -11.70 9.80
CA ARG A 121 9.05 -13.04 10.17
C ARG A 121 7.86 -13.97 10.26
N GLU A 122 8.08 -15.28 10.25
CA GLU A 122 6.99 -16.26 10.33
C GLU A 122 6.04 -16.01 11.50
N GLU A 123 6.56 -15.60 12.66
CA GLU A 123 5.77 -15.26 13.85
C GLU A 123 4.79 -14.11 13.60
N HIS A 124 5.17 -13.11 12.79
CA HIS A 124 4.29 -12.01 12.37
C HIS A 124 3.12 -12.55 11.53
N LEU A 125 3.40 -13.45 10.58
CA LEU A 125 2.36 -14.08 9.77
C LEU A 125 1.34 -14.83 10.63
N GLN A 126 1.80 -15.61 11.61
CA GLN A 126 0.93 -16.36 12.51
C GLN A 126 0.02 -15.45 13.35
N ARG A 127 0.54 -14.31 13.84
CA ARG A 127 -0.28 -13.33 14.57
C ARG A 127 -1.31 -12.65 13.66
N MET A 128 -0.93 -12.30 12.43
CA MET A 128 -1.85 -11.70 11.46
C MET A 128 -3.01 -12.62 11.08
N LEU A 129 -2.82 -13.94 11.04
CA LEU A 129 -3.91 -14.88 10.73
C LEU A 129 -5.06 -14.77 11.73
N GLY A 130 -4.73 -14.64 13.01
CA GLY A 130 -5.69 -14.42 14.07
C GLY A 130 -6.37 -13.06 13.95
N GLN A 131 -5.56 -12.00 13.75
CA GLN A 131 -6.06 -10.63 13.70
C GLN A 131 -6.96 -10.37 12.48
N ALA A 132 -6.58 -10.84 11.28
CA ALA A 132 -7.29 -10.55 10.03
C ALA A 132 -8.66 -11.27 9.92
N GLY A 133 -8.87 -12.35 10.67
CA GLY A 133 -10.16 -13.07 10.70
C GLY A 133 -10.63 -13.49 9.31
N GLU A 134 -11.84 -13.08 8.92
CA GLU A 134 -12.41 -13.36 7.59
C GLU A 134 -11.74 -12.55 6.47
N ARG A 135 -11.08 -11.43 6.81
CA ARG A 135 -10.40 -10.54 5.84
C ARG A 135 -8.95 -10.91 5.59
N ARG A 136 -8.54 -12.17 5.84
CA ARG A 136 -7.16 -12.64 5.56
C ARG A 136 -6.75 -12.41 4.10
N ALA A 137 -7.68 -12.59 3.16
CA ALA A 137 -7.41 -12.36 1.74
C ALA A 137 -7.15 -10.87 1.40
N ASP A 138 -7.47 -9.95 2.30
CA ASP A 138 -7.30 -8.51 2.14
C ASP A 138 -5.95 -8.02 2.73
N VAL A 139 -5.15 -8.93 3.27
CA VAL A 139 -3.80 -8.63 3.75
C VAL A 139 -2.78 -9.07 2.69
N TYR A 140 -1.95 -8.11 2.29
CA TYR A 140 -0.93 -8.20 1.27
C TYR A 140 0.44 -8.18 1.96
N VAL A 141 1.18 -9.27 1.86
CA VAL A 141 2.47 -9.42 2.55
C VAL A 141 3.59 -8.93 1.63
N GLY A 142 4.26 -7.85 2.01
CA GLY A 142 5.36 -7.26 1.24
C GLY A 142 6.59 -8.17 1.21
N VAL A 143 7.24 -8.35 0.07
CA VAL A 143 8.47 -9.15 -0.07
C VAL A 143 9.62 -8.25 -0.49
N ASP A 144 10.73 -8.23 0.27
CA ASP A 144 11.93 -7.49 -0.13
C ASP A 144 12.72 -8.24 -1.21
N VAL A 145 12.43 -7.89 -2.46
CA VAL A 145 13.12 -8.45 -3.64
C VAL A 145 14.51 -7.87 -3.87
N PHE A 146 14.92 -6.82 -3.12
CA PHE A 146 16.24 -6.21 -3.23
C PHE A 146 17.24 -6.74 -2.19
N ALA A 147 16.81 -7.67 -1.33
CA ALA A 147 17.66 -8.33 -0.34
C ALA A 147 18.41 -7.34 0.58
N ARG A 148 17.76 -6.22 0.92
CA ARG A 148 18.30 -5.19 1.82
C ARG A 148 18.10 -5.56 3.30
N GLY A 149 17.35 -6.62 3.60
CA GLY A 149 17.15 -7.16 4.94
C GLY A 149 17.38 -8.69 5.08
N ASN A 150 17.40 -9.17 6.32
CA ASN A 150 17.43 -10.59 6.68
C ASN A 150 16.01 -11.18 6.69
N VAL A 151 15.34 -11.19 5.53
CA VAL A 151 13.93 -11.59 5.40
C VAL A 151 13.83 -13.04 4.91
N VAL A 152 12.86 -13.80 5.43
CA VAL A 152 12.50 -15.11 4.86
C VAL A 152 11.94 -14.89 3.46
N GLY A 153 12.67 -15.33 2.42
CA GLY A 153 12.27 -15.15 1.02
C GLY A 153 12.95 -13.98 0.29
N GLY A 154 13.82 -13.22 0.96
CA GLY A 154 14.79 -12.36 0.27
C GLY A 154 15.86 -13.17 -0.47
N GLN A 155 16.49 -12.58 -1.49
CA GLN A 155 17.48 -13.21 -2.38
C GLN A 155 16.89 -14.27 -3.36
N PHE A 156 17.68 -15.30 -3.74
CA PHE A 156 17.35 -16.32 -4.75
C PHE A 156 16.23 -17.33 -4.36
N HIS A 157 15.51 -17.07 -3.26
CA HIS A 157 14.45 -17.95 -2.74
C HIS A 157 13.01 -17.49 -3.06
N THR A 158 12.84 -16.51 -3.96
CA THR A 158 11.52 -16.02 -4.41
C THR A 158 10.61 -17.14 -4.92
N HIS A 159 11.17 -18.25 -5.43
CA HIS A 159 10.40 -19.41 -5.89
C HIS A 159 9.61 -20.13 -4.77
N LYS A 160 9.96 -19.94 -3.49
CA LYS A 160 9.18 -20.51 -2.37
C LYS A 160 7.90 -19.73 -2.07
N VAL A 161 7.70 -18.58 -2.71
CA VAL A 161 6.53 -17.71 -2.55
C VAL A 161 5.38 -18.11 -3.49
N GLY A 162 5.61 -18.98 -4.49
CA GLY A 162 4.52 -19.45 -5.36
C GLY A 162 4.85 -20.73 -6.13
N GLY A 163 4.24 -21.85 -5.75
CA GLY A 163 4.06 -23.04 -6.59
C GLY A 163 4.85 -24.29 -6.15
N GLY A 164 4.13 -25.33 -5.71
CA GLY A 164 4.67 -26.67 -5.39
C GLY A 164 5.09 -27.49 -6.63
N PRO A 165 5.65 -28.71 -6.46
CA PRO A 165 4.98 -29.78 -5.71
C PRO A 165 5.84 -30.52 -4.67
N ALA A 166 5.16 -31.04 -3.65
CA ALA A 166 5.56 -32.15 -2.77
C ALA A 166 7.03 -32.23 -2.34
N GLY A 167 7.41 -31.43 -1.34
CA GLY A 167 8.59 -31.66 -0.51
C GLY A 167 8.30 -31.21 0.91
N ARG A 168 8.22 -32.15 1.86
CA ARG A 168 7.96 -31.87 3.27
C ARG A 168 9.03 -30.92 3.82
N GLY A 169 8.62 -29.69 4.10
CA GLY A 169 9.37 -28.71 4.88
C GLY A 169 8.38 -27.69 5.43
N ALA A 170 8.10 -27.76 6.73
CA ALA A 170 7.21 -26.84 7.42
C ALA A 170 7.70 -25.40 7.22
N GLY A 171 6.85 -24.51 6.70
CA GLY A 171 7.19 -23.08 6.53
C GLY A 171 6.41 -22.28 5.47
N GLY A 172 5.57 -22.92 4.64
CA GLY A 172 4.80 -22.21 3.58
C GLY A 172 3.36 -21.85 3.94
N GLY A 173 2.79 -22.41 5.00
CA GLY A 173 1.35 -22.34 5.27
C GLY A 173 0.80 -20.94 5.59
N GLY A 174 1.60 -20.09 6.24
CA GLY A 174 1.19 -18.74 6.62
C GLY A 174 1.00 -17.81 5.43
N LEU A 175 1.89 -17.86 4.44
CA LEU A 175 1.85 -16.96 3.28
C LEU A 175 0.72 -17.32 2.30
N HIS A 176 0.37 -18.60 2.18
CA HIS A 176 -0.72 -19.05 1.30
C HIS A 176 -2.12 -18.57 1.74
N ALA A 177 -2.27 -18.17 3.00
CA ALA A 177 -3.51 -17.61 3.53
C ALA A 177 -3.70 -16.12 3.20
N PHE A 178 -2.63 -15.46 2.73
CA PHE A 178 -2.63 -14.05 2.35
C PHE A 178 -2.54 -13.92 0.83
N ARG A 179 -3.05 -12.81 0.27
CA ARG A 179 -2.80 -12.50 -1.14
C ARG A 179 -1.35 -12.03 -1.27
N GLY A 180 -0.43 -12.97 -1.49
CA GLY A 180 0.97 -12.68 -1.77
C GLY A 180 1.11 -12.04 -3.15
N TRP A 181 1.33 -10.73 -3.19
CA TRP A 181 1.77 -10.03 -4.40
C TRP A 181 3.24 -9.66 -4.24
N VAL A 182 4.07 -10.06 -5.19
CA VAL A 182 5.46 -9.60 -5.30
C VAL A 182 5.44 -8.20 -5.93
N PHE A 183 5.56 -7.15 -5.11
CA PHE A 183 5.81 -5.80 -5.62
C PHE A 183 7.30 -5.47 -5.51
N SER A 184 7.92 -5.15 -6.66
CA SER A 184 9.26 -4.59 -6.74
C SER A 184 9.18 -3.06 -6.65
N TRP A 185 9.78 -2.47 -5.61
CA TRP A 185 9.97 -1.02 -5.50
C TRP A 185 11.32 -0.60 -6.09
N THR A 186 11.33 -0.11 -7.32
CA THR A 186 12.48 0.65 -7.83
C THR A 186 12.25 2.13 -7.58
N PHE A 187 12.87 2.70 -6.52
CA PHE A 187 13.15 4.14 -6.50
C PHE A 187 14.32 4.38 -7.47
N HIS A 188 14.02 4.79 -8.70
CA HIS A 188 15.01 5.47 -9.54
C HIS A 188 14.60 6.94 -9.63
N CYS A 189 15.14 7.76 -8.71
CA CYS A 189 15.15 9.20 -8.90
C CYS A 189 16.07 9.51 -10.09
N HIS A 190 15.50 9.79 -11.25
CA HIS A 190 16.17 10.53 -12.31
C HIS A 190 15.22 11.59 -12.86
N LEU A 191 15.35 12.80 -12.32
CA LEU A 191 14.76 14.01 -12.88
C LEU A 191 15.85 15.06 -13.01
N HIS A 192 16.42 15.13 -14.21
CA HIS A 192 16.93 16.29 -14.97
C HIS A 192 17.75 15.69 -16.12
N SER A 193 17.59 16.01 -17.40
CA SER A 193 16.86 17.08 -18.07
C SER A 193 16.99 16.85 -19.59
N ARG A 194 16.11 17.53 -20.36
CA ARG A 194 16.23 17.91 -21.79
C ARG A 194 15.43 17.10 -22.82
N GLN A 195 14.35 17.77 -23.24
CA GLN A 195 14.00 18.16 -24.62
C GLN A 195 13.92 17.09 -25.71
N ARG A 196 12.70 17.02 -26.30
CA ARG A 196 12.35 16.84 -27.73
C ARG A 196 12.82 15.48 -28.31
N GLU A 197 11.97 14.66 -28.92
CA GLU A 197 11.19 14.96 -30.12
C GLU A 197 9.96 14.04 -30.22
N ALA A 198 8.99 14.54 -30.98
CA ALA A 198 7.82 13.80 -31.41
C ALA A 198 8.18 12.72 -32.44
N ALA A 199 7.36 11.67 -32.52
CA ALA A 199 6.51 11.37 -33.69
C ALA A 199 6.35 9.86 -33.98
N PHE A 200 5.10 9.51 -34.26
CA PHE A 200 4.64 8.54 -35.26
C PHE A 200 4.85 7.02 -35.06
N PHE A 201 3.73 6.33 -34.87
CA PHE A 201 3.38 5.06 -35.50
C PHE A 201 2.39 5.37 -36.67
N PRO A 202 2.04 4.46 -37.61
CA PRO A 202 2.53 3.10 -37.91
C PRO A 202 2.70 2.81 -39.44
N GLU A 203 3.09 1.57 -39.77
CA GLU A 203 2.51 0.67 -40.81
C GLU A 203 3.52 -0.11 -41.70
N ARG A 204 3.31 -1.44 -41.70
CA ARG A 204 3.36 -2.45 -42.77
C ARG A 204 4.43 -2.38 -43.88
N GLY A 205 5.23 -3.46 -43.92
CA GLY A 205 5.17 -4.49 -44.96
C GLY A 205 5.79 -4.22 -46.34
N SER A 206 6.85 -4.95 -46.66
CA SER A 206 6.96 -5.84 -47.84
C SER A 206 7.97 -6.93 -47.53
#